data_AF-A0A318FKS4-F1
#
_entry.id   AF-A0A318FKS4-F1
#
_cell.length_a   1.000
_cell.length_b   1.000
_cell.length_c   1.000
_cell.angle_alpha   90.00
_cell.angle_beta   90.00
_cell.angle_gamma   90.00
#
_symmetry.space_group_name_H-M   'P 1'
#
loop_
_entity.id
_entity.type
_entity.pdbx_description
1 polymer ?
#
loop_
_entity_poly.entity_id
_entity_poly.type
_entity_poly.pdbx_seq_one_letter_code
_entity_poly.pdbx_strand_id
1 'polypeptide(L)' 'MSNELLRWRKDASTGEWAQLAKLANTTVGYLDQIAYGNRRASPEKAEAIEEATKGFSHYQPVSKESLVFSRPRCSAA' A
#
# COMPACT_ATOMS: atom_id res chain seq x y z
N MET A 1 4.71 3.52 14.32
CA MET A 1 4.66 3.87 12.89
C MET A 1 3.47 3.14 12.30
N SER A 2 2.40 3.88 12.06
CA SER A 2 1.13 3.34 11.56
C SER A 2 1.31 2.92 10.11
N ASN A 3 0.90 1.70 9.76
CA ASN A 3 0.95 1.22 8.39
C ASN A 3 -0.20 1.91 7.62
N GLU A 4 0.09 3.06 6.99
CA GLU A 4 -0.89 3.89 6.28
C GLU A 4 -1.58 3.11 5.16
N LEU A 5 -0.85 2.20 4.52
CA LEU A 5 -1.39 1.31 3.51
C LEU A 5 -2.37 0.29 4.11
N LEU A 6 -2.09 -0.23 5.31
CA LEU A 6 -3.03 -1.09 6.03
C LEU A 6 -4.32 -0.35 6.41
N ARG A 7 -4.21 0.92 6.82
CA ARG A 7 -5.38 1.77 7.06
C ARG A 7 -6.20 1.90 5.77
N TRP A 8 -5.54 2.24 4.66
CA TRP A 8 -6.18 2.36 3.36
C TRP A 8 -6.87 1.06 2.95
N ARG A 9 -6.21 -0.09 3.13
CA ARG A 9 -6.79 -1.42 2.86
C ARG A 9 -8.07 -1.70 3.63
N LYS A 10 -8.15 -1.26 4.89
CA LYS A 10 -9.30 -1.48 5.78
C LYS A 10 -10.49 -0.59 5.42
N ASP A 11 -10.21 0.62 4.94
CA ASP A 11 -11.23 1.59 4.55
C ASP A 11 -11.76 1.31 3.13
N ALA A 12 -10.88 0.90 2.22
CA ALA A 12 -11.19 0.64 0.83
C ALA A 12 -11.99 -0.65 0.61
N SER A 13 -12.96 -0.59 -0.30
CA SER A 13 -13.65 -1.78 -0.78
C SER A 13 -12.72 -2.70 -1.58
N THR A 14 -13.04 -3.99 -1.66
CA THR A 14 -12.24 -4.96 -2.45
C THR A 14 -12.09 -4.55 -3.92
N GLY A 15 -13.11 -3.90 -4.50
CA GLY A 15 -13.05 -3.35 -5.86
C GLY A 15 -12.06 -2.19 -6.00
N GLU A 16 -12.08 -1.24 -5.06
CA GLU A 16 -11.16 -0.10 -5.04
C GLU A 16 -9.73 -0.54 -4.76
N TRP A 17 -9.54 -1.54 -3.91
CA TRP A 17 -8.24 -2.16 -3.66
C TRP A 17 -7.69 -2.85 -4.91
N ALA A 18 -8.54 -3.55 -5.67
CA ALA A 18 -8.16 -4.12 -6.96
C ALA A 18 -7.86 -3.05 -8.01
N GLN A 19 -8.59 -1.92 -7.99
CA GLN A 19 -8.32 -0.79 -8.86
C GLN A 19 -7.00 -0.11 -8.52
N LEU A 20 -6.70 0.09 -7.24
CA LEU A 20 -5.42 0.62 -6.79
C LEU A 20 -4.26 -0.27 -7.26
N ALA A 21 -4.40 -1.59 -7.13
CA ALA A 21 -3.38 -2.52 -7.60
C ALA A 21 -3.14 -2.39 -9.11
N LYS A 22 -4.20 -2.26 -9.92
CA LYS A 22 -4.09 -2.02 -11.36
C LYS A 22 -3.40 -0.70 -11.68
N LEU A 23 -3.77 0.39 -10.99
CA LEU A 23 -3.18 1.73 -11.18
C LEU A 23 -1.70 1.76 -10.80
N ALA A 24 -1.33 1.12 -9.70
CA ALA A 24 0.05 1.01 -9.24
C ALA A 24 0.86 -0.09 -9.96
N ASN A 25 0.35 -0.61 -11.09
CA ASN A 25 0.95 -1.65 -11.91
C ASN A 25 1.45 -2.85 -11.07
N THR A 26 0.58 -3.36 -10.21
CA THR A 26 0.87 -4.44 -9.27
C THR A 26 -0.33 -5.37 -9.13
N THR A 27 -0.15 -6.49 -8.43
CA THR A 27 -1.24 -7.40 -8.11
C THR A 27 -1.81 -7.11 -6.73
N VAL A 28 -3.09 -7.45 -6.53
CA VAL A 28 -3.77 -7.35 -5.23
C VAL A 28 -2.98 -8.09 -4.15
N GLY A 29 -2.50 -9.30 -4.44
CA GLY A 29 -1.71 -10.08 -3.49
C GLY A 29 -0.37 -9.43 -3.13
N TYR A 30 0.33 -8.83 -4.09
CA TYR A 30 1.58 -8.14 -3.82
C TYR A 30 1.35 -6.88 -2.96
N LEU A 31 0.29 -6.14 -3.27
CA LEU A 31 -0.13 -4.96 -2.51
C LEU A 31 -0.54 -5.34 -1.08
N ASP A 32 -1.23 -6.47 -0.91
CA ASP A 32 -1.61 -7.04 0.39
C ASP A 32 -0.38 -7.40 1.23
N GLN A 33 0.63 -8.03 0.61
CA GLN A 33 1.91 -8.30 1.29
C GLN A 33 2.58 -7.02 1.84
N ILE A 34 2.49 -5.91 1.12
CA ILE A 34 3.01 -4.62 1.59
C ILE A 34 2.13 -4.07 2.73
N ALA A 35 0.81 -4.07 2.55
CA ALA A 35 -0.14 -3.56 3.53
C ALA A 35 -0.04 -4.29 4.87
N TYR A 36 0.13 -5.61 4.87
CA TYR A 36 0.30 -6.39 6.11
C TYR A 36 1.74 -6.40 6.65
N GLY A 37 2.65 -5.66 6.02
CA GLY A 37 4.05 -5.57 6.43
C GLY A 37 4.84 -6.86 6.23
N ASN A 38 4.35 -7.78 5.39
CA ASN A 38 5.09 -8.99 4.99
C ASN A 38 6.20 -8.66 3.99
N ARG A 39 6.08 -7.54 3.27
CA ARG A 39 7.05 -7.08 2.28
C ARG A 39 7.22 -5.57 2.32
N ARG A 40 8.41 -5.11 1.94
CA ARG A 40 8.72 -3.69 1.71
C ARG A 40 8.45 -3.33 0.25
N ALA A 41 7.85 -2.17 0.00
CA ALA A 41 7.71 -1.65 -1.36
C ALA A 41 9.05 -1.09 -1.84
N SER A 42 9.40 -1.34 -3.10
CA SER A 42 10.49 -0.61 -3.77
C SER A 42 10.12 0.87 -3.92
N PRO A 43 11.10 1.80 -4.00
CA PRO A 43 10.84 3.23 -4.17
C PRO A 43 9.91 3.55 -5.34
N GLU A 44 10.14 2.92 -6.50
CA GLU A 44 9.32 3.08 -7.70
C GLU A 44 7.86 2.61 -7.48
N LYS A 45 7.69 1.47 -6.79
CA LYS A 45 6.35 0.95 -6.46
C LYS A 45 5.64 1.82 -5.43
N ALA A 46 6.39 2.33 -4.45
CA ALA A 46 5.84 3.22 -3.44
C ALA A 46 5.36 4.54 -4.06
N GLU A 47 6.10 5.08 -5.02
CA GLU A 47 5.69 6.24 -5.81
C GLU A 47 4.42 5.95 -6.63
N ALA A 48 4.39 4.82 -7.35
CA ALA A 48 3.20 4.41 -8.10
C ALA A 48 1.96 4.21 -7.21
N ILE A 49 2.13 3.67 -5.99
CA ILE A 49 1.04 3.53 -5.01
C ILE A 49 0.60 4.91 -4.51
N GLU A 50 1.52 5.81 -4.19
CA GLU A 50 1.20 7.17 -3.76
C GLU A 50 0.39 7.90 -4.84
N GLU A 51 0.85 7.88 -6.10
CA GLU A 51 0.15 8.49 -7.23
C GLU A 51 -1.23 7.85 -7.46
N ALA A 52 -1.32 6.52 -7.36
CA ALA A 52 -2.60 5.83 -7.45
C ALA A 52 -3.55 6.25 -6.32
N THR A 53 -3.08 6.35 -5.07
CA THR A 53 -3.90 6.76 -3.92
C THR A 53 -4.37 8.21 -4.01
N LYS A 54 -3.59 9.12 -4.61
CA LYS A 54 -3.99 10.52 -4.87
C LYS A 54 -5.18 10.61 -5.83
N GLY A 55 -5.40 9.59 -6.67
CA GLY A 55 -6.58 9.51 -7.53
C GLY A 55 -7.89 9.21 -6.79
N PHE A 56 -7.84 8.86 -5.51
CA PHE A 56 -9.01 8.58 -4.69
C PHE A 56 -9.23 9.72 -3.69
N SER A 57 -10.14 10.66 -4.02
CA SER A 57 -10.43 11.83 -3.17
C SER A 57 -11.06 11.50 -1.81
N HIS A 58 -11.54 10.27 -1.62
CA HIS A 58 -12.26 9.83 -0.42
C HIS A 58 -11.33 9.30 0.68
N TYR A 59 -10.10 8.91 0.33
CA TYR A 59 -9.15 8.31 1.27
C TYR A 59 -7.95 9.23 1.49
N GLN A 60 -7.37 9.21 2.69
CA GLN A 60 -6.09 9.87 2.88
C GLN A 60 -5.01 9.17 2.04
N PRO A 61 -4.30 9.92 1.17
CA PRO A 61 -3.26 9.34 0.33
C PRO A 61 -2.15 8.74 1.20
N VAL A 62 -1.50 7.70 0.67
CA VAL A 62 -0.43 7.00 1.36
C VAL A 62 0.90 7.56 0.89
N SER A 63 1.76 8.00 1.82
CA SER A 63 3.08 8.49 1.46
C SER A 63 4.01 7.36 1.04
N LYS A 64 4.76 7.57 -0.05
CA LYS A 64 5.77 6.61 -0.51
C LYS A 64 6.84 6.33 0.56
N GLU A 65 7.17 7.31 1.37
CA GLU A 65 8.10 7.17 2.50
C GLU A 65 7.59 6.16 3.53
N SER A 66 6.28 6.12 3.78
CA SER A 66 5.67 5.14 4.68
C SER A 66 5.85 3.72 4.17
N LEU A 67 5.69 3.53 2.86
CA LEU A 67 5.82 2.23 2.19
C LEU A 67 7.28 1.77 2.07
N VAL A 68 8.18 2.71 1.78
CA VAL A 68 9.61 2.44 1.66
C VAL A 68 10.22 2.26 3.04
N PHE A 69 9.90 3.07 4.05
CA PHE A 69 10.50 2.94 5.38
C PHE A 69 9.69 2.05 6.32
N SER A 70 8.64 1.39 5.82
CA SER A 70 7.90 0.37 6.55
C SER A 70 8.85 -0.72 7.04
N ARG A 71 8.86 -0.92 8.36
CA ARG A 71 9.57 -2.04 8.98
C ARG A 71 8.79 -3.31 8.67
N PRO A 72 9.39 -4.30 7.97
CA PRO A 72 8.76 -5.60 7.81
C PRO A 72 8.41 -6.15 9.20
N ARG A 73 7.30 -6.88 9.33
CA ARG A 73 7.07 -7.68 10.53
C ARG A 73 8.13 -8.78 10.55
N CYS A 74 9.25 -8.53 11.23
CA CYS A 74 10.13 -9.58 11.71
C CYS A 74 9.38 -10.33 12.82
N SER A 75 8.49 -11.23 12.43
CA SER A 75 8.10 -12.31 13.33
C SER A 75 9.21 -13.35 13.22
N ALA A 76 10.26 -13.19 14.02
CA ALA A 76 11.12 -14.32 14.34
C ALA A 76 10.21 -15.31 15.12
N ALA A 77 9.88 -16.42 14.48
CA ALA A 77 9.23 -17.57 15.11
C ALA A 77 10.30 -18.62 15.39
#